data_AF-A0A1Q2ZV67-F1
#
_entry.id   AF-A0A1Q2ZV67-F1
#
_cell.length_a   1.000
_cell.length_b   1.000
_cell.length_c   1.000
_cell.angle_alpha   90.00
_cell.angle_beta   90.00
_cell.angle_gamma   90.00
#
_symmetry.space_group_name_H-M   'P 1'
#
loop_
_entity.id
_entity.type
_entity.pdbx_description
1 polymer ?
#
loop_
_entity_poly.entity_id
_entity_poly.type
_entity_poly.pdbx_seq_one_letter_code
_entity_poly.pdbx_strand_id
1 'polypeptide(L)'
;MNRILGYGNKKSHEQMLQESGRAMDQAQQGLQQRVSNLDTQISQLSFQLQTLQRKISTSRSAAGQRPLRQQALKLLNKRKQLEQMRDQLDSQSWSMSQAQMTSDNLKNTMVTVNALKTTNKALKAQYGKINVDKLQDMQDEMADLIEQGDELQQVLASNSLAYDAEDVDEDELDAELDALADEDLTSGIEGSGLEVPSYLSGTAPQFVDEEPDSEPAKALESAQ
;
A
#
# COMPACT_ATOMS: atom_id res chain seq x y z
N MET A 1 25.65 23.12 -44.34
CA MET A 1 26.05 21.77 -43.89
C MET A 1 25.21 21.42 -42.67
N ASN A 2 24.40 20.37 -42.81
CA ASN A 2 23.28 20.06 -41.92
C ASN A 2 23.74 19.60 -40.54
N ARG A 3 23.23 20.28 -39.51
CA ARG A 3 23.20 19.74 -38.15
C ARG A 3 22.15 18.63 -38.13
N ILE A 4 22.62 17.39 -38.08
CA ILE A 4 21.79 16.20 -37.86
C ILE A 4 21.24 16.30 -36.44
N LEU A 5 20.01 16.81 -36.34
CA LEU A 5 19.19 16.80 -35.14
C LEU A 5 18.92 15.33 -34.76
N GLY A 6 19.69 14.82 -33.81
CA GLY A 6 19.34 13.65 -33.02
C GLY A 6 19.10 14.09 -31.58
N TYR A 7 17.94 14.68 -31.29
CA TYR A 7 17.45 14.73 -29.91
C TYR A 7 17.24 13.27 -29.47
N GLY A 8 18.23 12.73 -28.75
CA GLY A 8 18.08 11.47 -28.06
C GLY A 8 17.01 11.63 -26.99
N ASN A 9 15.78 11.19 -27.31
CA ASN A 9 14.73 10.95 -26.33
C ASN A 9 15.25 9.94 -25.30
N LYS A 10 15.87 10.43 -24.23
CA LYS A 10 16.17 9.61 -23.06
C LYS A 10 14.82 9.24 -22.46
N LYS A 11 14.43 7.98 -22.63
CA LYS A 11 13.20 7.43 -22.06
C LYS A 11 13.17 7.76 -20.56
N SER A 12 12.03 8.24 -20.08
CA SER A 12 11.83 8.43 -18.64
C SER A 12 12.08 7.11 -17.90
N HIS A 13 12.51 7.17 -16.65
CA HIS A 13 12.66 5.98 -15.79
C HIS A 13 11.38 5.12 -15.79
N GLU A 14 10.22 5.77 -15.78
CA GLU A 14 8.92 5.11 -15.86
C GLU A 14 8.66 4.44 -17.20
N GLN A 15 9.07 5.07 -18.31
CA GLN A 15 8.97 4.46 -19.65
C GLN A 15 9.89 3.24 -19.78
N MET A 16 11.10 3.29 -19.20
CA MET A 16 12.02 2.15 -19.18
C MET A 16 11.45 0.98 -18.35
N LEU A 17 10.80 1.26 -17.22
CA LEU A 17 10.16 0.23 -16.39
C LEU A 17 8.96 -0.43 -17.10
N GLN A 18 8.13 0.37 -17.79
CA GLN A 18 7.00 -0.15 -18.56
C GLN A 18 7.46 -0.99 -19.75
N GLU A 19 8.48 -0.54 -20.47
CA GLU A 19 9.03 -1.27 -21.61
C GLU A 19 9.73 -2.56 -21.17
N SER A 20 10.45 -2.54 -20.05
CA SER A 20 11.06 -3.74 -19.46
C SER A 20 10.00 -4.78 -19.09
N GLY A 21 8.89 -4.36 -18.48
CA GLY A 21 7.78 -5.26 -18.17
C GLY A 21 7.18 -5.89 -19.42
N ARG A 22 6.87 -5.09 -20.45
CA ARG A 22 6.35 -5.59 -21.73
C ARG A 22 7.33 -6.55 -22.43
N ALA A 23 8.63 -6.25 -22.38
CA ALA A 23 9.66 -7.11 -22.96
C ALA A 23 9.75 -8.46 -22.22
N MET A 24 9.63 -8.45 -20.89
CA MET A 24 9.57 -9.67 -20.08
C MET A 24 8.34 -10.52 -20.42
N ASP A 25 7.16 -9.90 -20.51
CA ASP A 25 5.91 -10.59 -20.88
C ASP A 25 6.02 -11.26 -22.26
N GLN A 26 6.55 -10.53 -23.25
CA GLN A 26 6.79 -11.05 -24.60
C GLN A 26 7.79 -12.21 -24.61
N ALA A 27 8.87 -12.10 -23.83
CA ALA A 27 9.83 -13.18 -23.69
C ALA A 27 9.19 -14.43 -23.07
N GLN A 28 8.32 -14.26 -22.06
CA GLN A 28 7.60 -15.34 -21.37
C GLN A 28 6.64 -16.06 -22.32
N GLN A 29 5.88 -15.31 -23.12
CA GLN A 29 5.01 -15.87 -24.16
C GLN A 29 5.81 -16.63 -25.22
N GLY A 30 6.95 -16.07 -25.67
CA GLY A 30 7.83 -16.72 -26.64
C GLY A 30 8.42 -18.04 -26.11
N LEU A 31 8.82 -18.06 -24.84
CA LEU A 31 9.26 -19.26 -24.12
C LEU A 31 8.15 -20.32 -24.06
N GLN A 32 6.95 -19.92 -23.66
CA GLN A 32 5.81 -20.83 -23.56
C GLN A 32 5.45 -21.47 -24.90
N GLN A 33 5.49 -20.67 -25.98
CA GLN A 33 5.26 -21.19 -27.34
C GLN A 33 6.33 -22.19 -27.77
N ARG A 34 7.60 -21.94 -27.44
CA ARG A 34 8.71 -22.87 -27.73
C ARG A 34 8.56 -24.18 -26.96
N VAL A 35 8.22 -24.12 -25.67
CA VAL A 35 7.95 -25.31 -24.85
C VAL A 35 6.79 -26.12 -25.44
N SER A 36 5.67 -25.48 -25.79
CA SER A 36 4.53 -26.14 -26.43
C SER A 36 4.89 -26.83 -27.76
N ASN A 37 5.72 -26.17 -28.58
CA ASN A 37 6.23 -26.75 -29.82
C ASN A 37 7.15 -27.96 -29.58
N LEU A 38 7.98 -27.91 -28.53
CA LEU A 38 8.83 -29.05 -28.14
C LEU A 38 7.98 -30.21 -27.62
N ASP A 39 6.99 -29.94 -26.76
CA ASP A 39 6.08 -30.95 -26.21
C ASP A 39 5.32 -31.69 -27.32
N THR A 40 4.84 -30.95 -28.32
CA THR A 40 4.18 -31.54 -29.50
C THR A 40 5.13 -32.48 -30.25
N GLN A 41 6.38 -32.08 -30.48
CA GLN A 41 7.38 -32.93 -31.16
C GLN A 41 7.76 -34.16 -30.32
N ILE A 42 7.92 -34.00 -29.01
CA ILE A 42 8.21 -35.09 -28.06
C ILE A 42 7.06 -36.11 -28.07
N SER A 43 5.81 -35.64 -28.07
CA SER A 43 4.62 -36.49 -28.15
C SER A 43 4.58 -37.28 -29.46
N GLN A 44 4.82 -36.63 -30.60
CA GLN A 44 4.89 -37.30 -31.90
C GLN A 44 5.98 -38.39 -31.94
N LEU A 45 7.19 -38.09 -31.43
CA LEU A 45 8.27 -39.07 -31.35
C LEU A 45 7.91 -40.24 -30.42
N SER A 46 7.22 -39.97 -29.32
CA SER A 46 6.77 -40.99 -28.37
C SER A 46 5.76 -41.95 -29.01
N PHE A 47 4.82 -41.43 -29.80
CA PHE A 47 3.89 -42.26 -30.57
C PHE A 47 4.59 -43.13 -31.63
N GLN A 48 5.57 -42.57 -32.35
CA GLN A 48 6.38 -43.33 -33.30
C GLN A 48 7.18 -44.45 -32.63
N LEU A 49 7.79 -44.16 -31.47
CA LEU A 49 8.50 -45.13 -30.65
C LEU A 49 7.58 -46.26 -30.17
N GLN A 50 6.37 -45.93 -29.69
CA GLN A 50 5.39 -46.93 -29.27
C GLN A 50 4.98 -47.84 -30.45
N THR A 51 4.80 -47.26 -31.63
CA THR A 51 4.50 -48.03 -32.85
C THR A 51 5.64 -48.97 -33.22
N LEU A 52 6.89 -48.50 -33.18
CA LEU A 52 8.06 -49.33 -33.43
C LEU A 52 8.22 -50.43 -32.37
N GLN A 53 7.95 -50.13 -31.10
CA GLN A 53 7.96 -51.11 -30.02
C GLN A 53 6.98 -52.25 -30.29
N ARG A 54 5.74 -51.94 -30.70
CA ARG A 54 4.74 -52.96 -31.09
C ARG A 54 5.20 -53.80 -32.28
N LYS A 55 5.83 -53.18 -33.30
CA LYS A 55 6.38 -53.90 -34.46
C LYS A 55 7.54 -54.81 -34.07
N ILE A 56 8.38 -54.38 -33.14
CA ILE A 56 9.49 -55.19 -32.62
C ILE A 56 8.95 -56.39 -31.84
N SER A 57 7.94 -56.19 -30.98
CA SER A 57 7.36 -57.27 -30.17
C SER A 57 6.62 -58.33 -31.01
N THR A 58 6.04 -57.95 -32.15
CA THR A 58 5.36 -58.90 -33.05
C THR A 58 6.29 -59.58 -34.06
N SER A 59 7.50 -59.05 -34.27
CA SER A 59 8.48 -59.63 -35.19
C SER A 59 9.15 -60.88 -34.58
N ARG A 60 8.98 -62.04 -35.24
CA ARG A 60 9.44 -63.34 -34.73
C ARG A 60 10.93 -63.63 -34.93
N SER A 61 11.64 -62.89 -35.79
CA SER A 61 13.05 -63.14 -36.10
C SER A 61 13.96 -62.00 -35.62
N ALA A 62 15.09 -62.36 -35.02
CA ALA A 62 16.09 -61.38 -34.57
C ALA A 62 16.64 -60.53 -35.74
N ALA A 63 16.76 -61.12 -36.93
CA ALA A 63 17.17 -60.43 -38.16
C ALA A 63 16.15 -59.35 -38.59
N GLY A 64 14.84 -59.63 -38.46
CA GLY A 64 13.77 -58.66 -38.76
C GLY A 64 13.65 -57.54 -37.74
N GLN A 65 14.04 -57.79 -36.48
CA GLN A 65 14.02 -56.77 -35.42
C GLN A 65 15.18 -55.77 -35.49
N ARG A 66 16.35 -56.17 -36.00
CA ARG A 66 17.55 -55.33 -36.07
C ARG A 66 17.33 -53.94 -36.70
N PRO A 67 16.75 -53.79 -37.90
CA PRO A 67 16.52 -52.48 -38.50
C PRO A 67 15.51 -51.64 -37.70
N LEU A 68 14.47 -52.26 -37.15
CA LEU A 68 13.47 -51.59 -36.32
C LEU A 68 14.08 -51.03 -35.02
N ARG A 69 14.97 -51.81 -34.38
CA ARG A 69 15.71 -51.37 -33.18
C ARG A 69 16.66 -50.21 -33.50
N GLN A 70 17.36 -50.24 -34.64
CA GLN A 70 18.21 -49.12 -35.06
C GLN A 70 17.41 -47.84 -35.32
N GLN A 71 16.23 -47.96 -35.94
CA GLN A 71 15.33 -46.83 -36.14
C GLN A 71 14.81 -46.28 -34.81
N ALA A 72 14.40 -47.16 -33.88
CA ALA A 72 13.94 -46.77 -32.55
C ALA A 72 15.03 -46.05 -31.76
N LEU A 73 16.28 -46.52 -31.82
CA LEU A 73 17.42 -45.85 -31.16
C LEU A 73 17.64 -44.43 -31.67
N LYS A 74 17.53 -44.19 -32.98
CA LYS A 74 17.65 -42.84 -33.56
C LYS A 74 16.54 -41.91 -33.05
N LEU A 75 15.29 -42.38 -33.04
CA LEU A 75 14.16 -41.60 -32.55
C LEU A 75 14.24 -41.34 -31.05
N LEU A 76 14.71 -42.31 -30.27
CA LEU A 76 14.92 -42.18 -28.83
C LEU A 76 15.97 -41.12 -28.52
N ASN A 77 17.10 -41.14 -29.22
CA ASN A 77 18.14 -40.12 -29.07
C ASN A 77 17.62 -38.72 -29.40
N LYS A 78 16.86 -38.59 -30.49
CA LYS A 78 16.23 -37.31 -30.86
C LYS A 78 15.26 -36.84 -29.78
N ARG A 79 14.39 -37.73 -29.28
CA ARG A 79 13.43 -37.41 -28.21
C ARG A 79 14.16 -36.91 -26.95
N LYS A 80 15.21 -37.62 -26.52
CA LYS A 80 16.03 -37.24 -25.36
C LYS A 80 16.68 -35.87 -25.50
N GLN A 81 17.15 -35.52 -26.70
CA GLN A 81 17.69 -34.18 -26.98
C GLN A 81 16.60 -33.10 -26.88
N LEU A 82 15.39 -33.36 -27.40
CA LEU A 82 14.28 -32.41 -27.27
C LEU A 82 13.82 -32.25 -25.81
N GLU A 83 13.74 -33.35 -25.05
CA GLU A 83 13.44 -33.34 -23.60
C GLU A 83 14.46 -32.48 -22.84
N GLN A 84 15.76 -32.66 -23.12
CA GLN A 84 16.79 -31.84 -22.50
C GLN A 84 16.66 -30.35 -22.83
N MET A 85 16.33 -29.99 -24.08
CA MET A 85 16.09 -28.59 -24.45
C MET A 85 14.84 -28.03 -23.76
N ARG A 86 13.81 -28.84 -23.61
CA ARG A 86 12.58 -28.46 -22.90
C ARG A 86 12.86 -28.17 -21.43
N ASP A 87 13.60 -29.06 -20.75
CA ASP A 87 14.00 -28.87 -19.36
C ASP A 87 14.85 -27.59 -19.16
N GLN A 88 15.71 -27.26 -20.13
CA GLN A 88 16.47 -26.00 -20.12
C GLN A 88 15.57 -24.77 -20.24
N LEU A 89 14.56 -24.81 -21.11
CA LEU A 89 13.60 -23.73 -21.26
C LEU A 89 12.69 -23.60 -20.02
N ASP A 90 12.33 -24.71 -19.38
CA ASP A 90 11.58 -24.70 -18.12
C ASP A 90 12.40 -24.03 -17.00
N SER A 91 13.70 -24.33 -16.90
CA SER A 91 14.61 -23.65 -15.96
C SER A 91 14.77 -22.15 -16.26
N GLN A 92 14.83 -21.77 -17.54
CA GLN A 92 14.85 -20.37 -17.96
C GLN A 92 13.54 -19.65 -17.61
N SER A 93 12.40 -20.30 -17.84
CA SER A 93 11.08 -19.79 -17.48
C SER A 93 10.97 -19.54 -15.98
N TRP A 94 11.42 -20.51 -15.16
CA TRP A 94 11.44 -20.36 -13.71
C TRP A 94 12.31 -19.18 -13.25
N SER A 95 13.52 -19.07 -13.80
CA SER A 95 14.44 -17.96 -13.49
C SER A 95 13.83 -16.60 -13.85
N MET A 96 13.10 -16.53 -14.95
CA MET A 96 12.42 -15.31 -15.38
C MET A 96 11.22 -14.95 -14.49
N SER A 97 10.44 -15.95 -14.06
CA SER A 97 9.36 -15.76 -13.08
C SER A 97 9.90 -15.24 -11.74
N GLN A 98 11.04 -15.76 -11.27
CA GLN A 98 11.71 -15.25 -10.06
C GLN A 98 12.19 -13.80 -10.23
N ALA A 99 12.74 -13.46 -11.40
CA ALA A 99 13.15 -12.08 -11.71
C ALA A 99 11.95 -11.12 -11.75
N GLN A 100 10.82 -11.57 -12.31
CA GLN A 100 9.58 -10.81 -12.35
C GLN A 100 9.04 -10.53 -10.94
N MET A 101 8.97 -11.55 -10.07
CA MET A 101 8.56 -11.39 -8.67
C MET A 101 9.47 -10.40 -7.92
N THR A 102 10.78 -10.48 -8.17
CA THR A 102 11.74 -9.53 -7.58
C THR A 102 11.50 -8.11 -8.07
N SER A 103 11.28 -7.94 -9.38
CA SER A 103 10.95 -6.64 -9.98
C SER A 103 9.66 -6.05 -9.39
N ASP A 104 8.63 -6.86 -9.19
CA ASP A 104 7.36 -6.40 -8.62
C ASP A 104 7.51 -6.00 -7.14
N ASN A 105 8.28 -6.76 -6.36
CA ASN A 105 8.64 -6.37 -4.99
C ASN A 105 9.41 -5.03 -4.94
N LEU A 106 10.34 -4.83 -5.87
CA LEU A 106 11.10 -3.58 -5.97
C LEU A 106 10.19 -2.40 -6.37
N LYS A 107 9.24 -2.60 -7.29
CA LYS A 107 8.22 -1.58 -7.62
C LYS A 107 7.39 -1.20 -6.40
N ASN A 108 6.89 -2.17 -5.65
CA ASN A 108 6.11 -1.91 -4.44
C ASN A 108 6.93 -1.14 -3.39
N THR A 109 8.18 -1.54 -3.19
CA THR A 109 9.11 -0.85 -2.29
C THR A 109 9.35 0.61 -2.74
N MET A 110 9.50 0.83 -4.05
CA MET A 110 9.67 2.18 -4.60
C MET A 110 8.44 3.05 -4.37
N VAL A 111 7.22 2.51 -4.50
CA VAL A 111 5.98 3.21 -4.18
C VAL A 111 5.97 3.62 -2.70
N THR A 112 6.31 2.70 -1.78
CA THR A 112 6.43 3.01 -0.35
C THR A 112 7.48 4.10 -0.08
N VAL A 113 8.66 4.01 -0.70
CA VAL A 113 9.72 5.03 -0.54
C VAL A 113 9.28 6.39 -1.06
N ASN A 114 8.58 6.44 -2.19
CA ASN A 114 8.03 7.69 -2.74
C ASN A 114 6.94 8.28 -1.84
N ALA A 115 6.08 7.44 -1.26
CA ALA A 115 5.09 7.86 -0.27
C ALA A 115 5.79 8.45 0.97
N LEU A 116 6.77 7.74 1.55
CA LEU A 116 7.56 8.20 2.69
C LEU A 116 8.29 9.52 2.40
N LYS A 117 8.85 9.68 1.19
CA LYS A 117 9.51 10.92 0.78
C LYS A 117 8.51 12.09 0.73
N THR A 118 7.31 11.85 0.19
CA THR A 118 6.23 12.84 0.15
C THR A 118 5.76 13.19 1.56
N THR A 119 5.52 12.20 2.40
CA THR A 119 5.17 12.39 3.82
C THR A 119 6.26 13.15 4.56
N ASN A 120 7.54 12.83 4.37
CA ASN A 120 8.65 13.56 4.98
C ASN A 120 8.70 15.03 4.54
N LYS A 121 8.44 15.30 3.25
CA LYS A 121 8.36 16.68 2.73
C LYS A 121 7.18 17.44 3.36
N ALA A 122 6.02 16.80 3.49
CA ALA A 122 4.85 17.39 4.15
C ALA A 122 5.12 17.65 5.64
N LEU A 123 5.71 16.69 6.36
CA LEU A 123 6.13 16.83 7.75
C LEU A 123 7.11 17.99 7.92
N LYS A 124 8.14 18.11 7.06
CA LYS A 124 9.08 19.25 7.09
C LYS A 124 8.39 20.58 6.84
N ALA A 125 7.42 20.63 5.93
CA ALA A 125 6.66 21.84 5.65
C ALA A 125 5.73 22.23 6.81
N GLN A 126 5.15 21.25 7.53
CA GLN A 126 4.37 21.50 8.75
C GLN A 126 5.28 21.93 9.90
N TYR A 127 6.38 21.22 10.16
CA TYR A 127 7.34 21.59 11.22
C TYR A 127 8.00 22.94 10.97
N GLY A 128 8.32 23.29 9.72
CA GLY A 128 8.84 24.62 9.37
C GLY A 128 7.84 25.76 9.54
N LYS A 129 6.55 25.46 9.73
CA LYS A 129 5.50 26.45 10.08
C LYS A 129 5.25 26.55 11.58
N ILE A 130 5.80 25.63 12.38
CA ILE A 130 5.78 25.73 13.85
C ILE A 130 6.90 26.70 14.24
N ASN A 131 6.54 27.94 14.58
CA ASN A 131 7.48 28.87 15.20
C ASN A 131 7.76 28.37 16.62
N VAL A 132 8.97 27.84 16.83
CA VAL A 132 9.44 27.39 18.15
C VAL A 132 9.37 28.54 19.16
N ASP A 133 9.65 29.77 18.72
CA ASP A 133 9.54 30.98 19.55
C ASP A 133 8.10 31.17 20.06
N LYS A 134 7.08 31.00 19.20
CA LYS A 134 5.66 31.06 19.64
C LYS A 134 5.26 29.91 20.55
N LEU A 135 5.96 28.79 20.46
CA LEU A 135 5.72 27.63 21.32
C LEU A 135 6.34 27.86 22.71
N GLN A 136 7.48 28.56 22.78
CA GLN A 136 8.04 29.08 24.03
C GLN A 136 7.14 30.16 24.63
N ASP A 137 6.70 31.14 23.83
CA ASP A 137 5.78 32.20 24.27
C ASP A 137 4.47 31.60 24.85
N MET A 138 3.88 30.59 24.20
CA MET A 138 2.70 29.90 24.75
C MET A 138 3.01 29.09 26.02
N GLN A 139 4.21 28.52 26.13
CA GLN A 139 4.59 27.74 27.31
C GLN A 139 4.82 28.66 28.50
N ASP A 140 5.40 29.83 28.26
CA ASP A 140 5.56 30.91 29.23
C ASP A 140 4.18 31.50 29.61
N GLU A 141 3.28 31.80 28.66
CA GLU A 141 1.89 32.21 28.95
C GLU A 141 1.11 31.14 29.72
N MET A 142 1.32 29.86 29.43
CA MET A 142 0.68 28.76 30.16
C MET A 142 1.23 28.64 31.59
N ALA A 143 2.53 28.87 31.80
CA ALA A 143 3.12 28.93 33.12
C ALA A 143 2.58 30.12 33.92
N ASP A 144 2.47 31.29 33.28
CA ASP A 144 1.89 32.50 33.88
C ASP A 144 0.40 32.31 34.23
N LEU A 145 -0.35 31.56 33.41
CA LEU A 145 -1.76 31.24 33.68
C LEU A 145 -1.94 30.22 34.80
N ILE A 146 -1.04 29.25 34.93
CA ILE A 146 -1.02 28.32 36.07
C ILE A 146 -0.65 29.08 37.34
N GLU A 147 0.35 29.96 37.29
CA GLU A 147 0.76 30.80 38.41
C GLU A 147 -0.36 31.76 38.84
N GLN A 148 -1.07 32.40 37.89
CA GLN A 148 -2.26 33.21 38.18
C GLN A 148 -3.43 32.37 38.70
N GLY A 149 -3.58 31.12 38.23
CA GLY A 149 -4.58 30.19 38.74
C GLY A 149 -4.32 29.81 40.19
N ASP A 150 -3.08 29.50 40.52
CA ASP A 150 -2.63 29.18 41.88
C ASP A 150 -2.68 30.42 42.79
N GLU A 151 -2.35 31.61 42.28
CA GLU A 151 -2.48 32.89 43.00
C GLU A 151 -3.95 33.25 43.20
N LEU A 152 -4.82 33.03 42.22
CA LEU A 152 -6.26 33.20 42.35
C LEU A 152 -6.82 32.23 43.39
N GLN A 153 -6.37 30.98 43.40
CA GLN A 153 -6.80 29.96 44.35
C GLN A 153 -6.29 30.26 45.76
N GLN A 154 -5.07 30.82 45.91
CA GLN A 154 -4.58 31.35 47.18
C GLN A 154 -5.31 32.62 47.63
N VAL A 155 -5.65 33.54 46.73
CA VAL A 155 -6.41 34.75 47.05
C VAL A 155 -7.84 34.38 47.46
N LEU A 156 -8.47 33.43 46.75
CA LEU A 156 -9.77 32.87 47.11
C LEU A 156 -9.69 32.11 48.44
N ALA A 157 -8.66 31.30 48.68
CA ALA A 157 -8.47 30.62 49.96
C ALA A 157 -8.18 31.59 51.11
N SER A 158 -7.46 32.68 50.85
CA SER A 158 -7.16 33.73 51.84
C SER A 158 -8.38 34.60 52.16
N ASN A 159 -9.29 34.82 51.18
CA ASN A 159 -10.59 35.46 51.39
C ASN A 159 -11.67 34.49 51.93
N SER A 160 -11.46 33.18 51.81
CA SER A 160 -12.40 32.14 52.26
C SER A 160 -12.10 31.62 53.67
N LEU A 161 -11.17 32.22 54.40
CA LEU A 161 -10.97 31.96 55.84
C LEU A 161 -11.99 32.68 56.75
N ALA A 162 -13.07 33.24 56.18
CA ALA A 162 -14.05 34.05 56.91
C ALA A 162 -15.50 33.55 56.87
N TYR A 163 -15.79 32.35 56.34
CA TYR A 163 -17.14 31.78 56.41
C TYR A 163 -17.11 30.33 56.89
N ASP A 164 -17.66 30.15 58.09
CA ASP A 164 -18.22 28.95 58.71
C ASP A 164 -17.93 27.61 58.01
N ALA A 165 -17.08 26.82 58.65
CA ALA A 165 -17.23 25.38 58.65
C ALA A 165 -18.42 25.05 59.57
N GLU A 166 -19.65 25.18 59.05
CA GLU A 166 -20.76 24.42 59.61
C GLU A 166 -20.64 22.98 59.08
N ASP A 167 -20.63 22.03 60.01
CA ASP A 167 -20.49 20.60 59.80
C ASP A 167 -21.41 20.12 58.66
N VAL A 168 -20.81 19.74 57.53
CA VAL A 168 -21.50 18.98 56.49
C VAL A 168 -21.67 17.57 57.05
N ASP A 169 -22.90 17.17 57.38
CA ASP A 169 -23.21 15.82 57.82
C ASP A 169 -22.92 14.84 56.67
N GLU A 170 -21.88 14.01 56.81
CA GLU A 170 -21.45 13.03 55.79
C GLU A 170 -22.60 12.09 55.37
N ASP A 171 -23.56 11.85 56.27
CA ASP A 171 -24.74 11.01 56.04
C ASP A 171 -25.76 11.65 55.05
N GLU A 172 -25.87 12.98 54.99
CA GLU A 172 -26.73 13.69 54.03
C GLU A 172 -26.06 13.76 52.65
N LEU A 173 -24.73 13.89 52.62
CA LEU A 173 -23.93 13.88 51.40
C LEU A 173 -23.94 12.52 50.70
N ASP A 174 -23.80 11.42 51.46
CA ASP A 174 -23.88 10.06 50.91
C ASP A 174 -25.29 9.75 50.36
N ALA A 175 -26.34 10.28 51.00
CA ALA A 175 -27.71 10.12 50.53
C ALA A 175 -27.99 10.88 49.22
N GLU A 176 -27.43 12.09 49.04
CA GLU A 176 -27.50 12.81 47.76
C GLU A 176 -26.68 12.13 46.67
N LEU A 177 -25.52 11.55 47.01
CA LEU A 177 -24.66 10.83 46.08
C LEU A 177 -25.31 9.54 45.54
N ASP A 178 -25.96 8.77 46.43
CA ASP A 178 -26.73 7.59 46.02
C ASP A 178 -27.94 7.98 45.15
N ALA A 179 -28.64 9.07 45.47
CA ALA A 179 -29.75 9.56 44.65
C ALA A 179 -29.31 9.96 43.23
N LEU A 180 -28.12 10.56 43.07
CA LEU A 180 -27.56 10.91 41.77
C LEU A 180 -27.14 9.66 40.95
N ALA A 181 -26.62 8.64 41.62
CA ALA A 181 -26.24 7.38 40.98
C ALA A 181 -27.47 6.61 40.46
N ASP A 182 -28.59 6.64 41.19
CA ASP A 182 -29.86 6.04 40.78
C ASP A 182 -30.56 6.87 39.67
N GLU A 183 -30.37 8.20 39.63
CA GLU A 183 -30.89 9.04 38.54
C GLU A 183 -30.16 8.77 37.20
N ASP A 184 -28.84 8.54 37.22
CA ASP A 184 -28.04 8.20 36.02
C ASP A 184 -28.32 6.76 35.53
N LEU A 185 -28.59 5.80 36.44
CA LEU A 185 -28.95 4.43 36.05
C LEU A 185 -30.38 4.32 35.50
N THR A 186 -31.31 5.20 35.93
CA THR A 186 -32.71 5.18 35.47
C THR A 186 -32.96 6.11 34.26
N SER A 187 -32.11 7.13 34.03
CA SER A 187 -32.14 7.97 32.80
C SER A 187 -31.14 7.54 31.71
N GLY A 188 -30.18 6.66 32.00
CA GLY A 188 -29.10 6.29 31.07
C GLY A 188 -29.35 5.11 30.13
N ILE A 189 -30.45 4.35 30.25
CA ILE A 189 -30.68 3.15 29.42
C ILE A 189 -31.92 3.21 28.52
N GLU A 190 -32.88 4.11 28.75
CA GLU A 190 -34.06 4.24 27.88
C GLU A 190 -34.31 5.67 27.40
N GLY A 191 -33.51 6.11 26.42
CA GLY A 191 -33.96 7.13 25.47
C GLY A 191 -33.00 8.31 25.27
N SER A 192 -32.46 8.37 24.05
CA SER A 192 -31.86 9.55 23.39
C SER A 192 -30.45 9.99 23.81
N GLY A 193 -29.47 9.48 23.06
CA GLY A 193 -28.41 10.33 22.48
C GLY A 193 -27.54 11.16 23.41
N LEU A 194 -26.87 10.52 24.37
CA LEU A 194 -25.72 11.11 25.07
C LEU A 194 -24.64 11.45 24.02
N GLU A 195 -24.61 12.72 23.64
CA GLU A 195 -23.59 13.31 22.79
C GLU A 195 -22.28 13.30 23.58
N VAL A 196 -21.41 12.35 23.24
CA VAL A 196 -20.06 12.27 23.79
C VAL A 196 -19.37 13.60 23.48
N PRO A 197 -18.74 14.28 24.47
CA PRO A 197 -18.08 15.56 24.24
C PRO A 197 -17.18 15.49 23.00
N SER A 198 -17.33 16.47 22.10
CA SER A 198 -16.75 16.47 20.75
C SER A 198 -15.23 16.18 20.69
N TYR A 199 -14.49 16.43 21.77
CA TYR A 199 -13.06 16.10 21.85
C TYR A 199 -12.74 14.60 21.97
N LEU A 200 -13.71 13.75 22.31
CA LEU A 200 -13.56 12.28 22.39
C LEU A 200 -14.09 11.55 21.15
N SER A 201 -14.87 12.22 20.31
CA SER A 201 -15.25 11.71 18.99
C SER A 201 -14.17 12.10 17.99
N GLY A 202 -13.30 11.16 17.60
CA GLY A 202 -12.09 11.36 16.80
C GLY A 202 -12.25 11.89 15.37
N THR A 203 -13.10 12.88 15.13
CA THR A 203 -13.14 13.66 13.89
C THR A 203 -12.16 14.83 13.99
N ALA A 204 -11.08 14.76 13.21
CA ALA A 204 -10.15 15.87 13.07
C ALA A 204 -10.90 17.16 12.65
N PRO A 205 -10.54 18.33 13.18
CA PRO A 205 -11.23 19.58 12.88
C PRO A 205 -11.14 19.89 11.38
N GLN A 206 -12.29 20.14 10.78
CA GLN A 206 -12.41 20.49 9.37
C GLN A 206 -12.10 21.98 9.22
N PHE A 207 -10.93 22.29 8.63
CA PHE A 207 -10.61 23.65 8.20
C PHE A 207 -11.67 24.11 7.20
N VAL A 208 -12.33 25.23 7.50
CA VAL A 208 -13.27 25.87 6.57
C VAL A 208 -12.44 26.47 5.43
N ASP A 209 -12.55 25.88 4.24
CA ASP A 209 -12.11 26.49 2.98
C ASP A 209 -13.12 27.61 2.64
N GLU A 210 -12.84 28.82 3.10
CA GLU A 210 -13.57 30.01 2.69
C GLU A 210 -12.93 30.53 1.39
N GLU A 211 -13.64 30.39 0.25
CA GLU A 211 -13.23 31.00 -1.01
C GLU A 211 -13.25 32.53 -0.89
N PRO A 212 -12.28 33.26 -1.46
CA PRO A 212 -12.22 34.70 -1.35
C PRO A 212 -13.40 35.36 -2.09
N ASP A 213 -14.14 36.21 -1.38
CA ASP A 213 -15.29 36.97 -1.89
C ASP A 213 -14.99 37.65 -3.24
N SER A 214 -15.78 37.32 -4.25
CA SER A 214 -15.81 38.05 -5.52
C SER A 214 -16.56 39.38 -5.34
N GLU A 215 -15.86 40.50 -5.42
CA GLU A 215 -16.48 41.84 -5.45
C GLU A 215 -17.48 41.97 -6.62
N PRO A 216 -18.69 42.50 -6.40
CA PRO A 216 -19.64 42.75 -7.47
C PRO A 216 -19.24 43.99 -8.29
N ALA A 217 -19.23 43.80 -9.61
CA ALA A 217 -18.98 44.84 -10.62
C ALA A 217 -19.91 46.06 -10.45
N LYS A 218 -19.32 47.24 -10.27
CA LYS A 218 -20.05 48.52 -10.36
C LYS A 218 -20.63 48.68 -11.76
N ALA A 219 -21.96 48.63 -11.85
CA ALA A 219 -22.71 49.11 -12.99
C ALA A 219 -22.44 50.62 -13.15
N LEU A 220 -21.85 51.00 -14.28
CA LEU A 220 -21.85 52.39 -14.75
C LEU A 220 -23.27 52.72 -15.22
N GLU A 221 -24.03 53.37 -14.37
CA GLU A 221 -25.31 53.99 -14.70
C GLU A 221 -25.07 55.15 -15.67
N SER A 222 -25.81 55.12 -16.78
CA SER A 222 -25.76 56.10 -17.85
C SER A 222 -26.70 57.29 -17.60
N ALA A 223 -26.17 58.49 -17.84
CA ALA A 223 -26.82 59.70 -18.37
C ALA A 223 -27.68 60.59 -17.44
N GLN A 224 -27.20 61.83 -17.23
CA GLN A 224 -27.84 63.07 -17.71
C GLN A 224 -26.84 64.21 -17.80
#